data_AF-A0A1F2RZG6-F1
#
_entry.id   AF-A0A1F2RZG6-F1
#
_cell.length_a   1.000
_cell.length_b   1.000
_cell.length_c   1.000
_cell.angle_alpha   90.00
_cell.angle_beta   90.00
_cell.angle_gamma   90.00
#
_symmetry.space_group_name_H-M   'P 1'
#
loop_
_entity.id
_entity.type
_entity.pdbx_description
1 polymer ?
#
loop_
_entity_poly.entity_id
_entity_poly.type
_entity_poly.pdbx_seq_one_letter_code
_entity_poly.pdbx_strand_id
1 'polypeptide(L)'
;MAQWLVKEEPDHYGYDQLERDGKTVWAGVRNPLAQKHLRAIRTGDRLFYYHTGKEKAVVAVARALGDAYPDPTDRSGRLHVVDIAPEKRLPNPVTLAAIKADRAFASCPLARMPRLSVMPVTAAEWTRIIGMSRSNRSGRW
;
A
#
# COMPACT_ATOMS: atom_id res chain seq x y z
N MET A 1 13.48 0.15 -9.03
CA MET A 1 12.63 0.69 -7.94
C MET A 1 11.85 -0.46 -7.35
N ALA A 2 11.80 -0.54 -6.03
CA ALA A 2 11.03 -1.55 -5.33
C ALA A 2 9.54 -1.19 -5.32
N GLN A 3 8.73 -2.17 -4.98
CA GLN A 3 7.28 -2.09 -4.98
C GLN A 3 6.76 -2.57 -3.63
N TRP A 4 5.80 -1.81 -3.12
CA TRP A 4 5.28 -1.99 -1.77
C TRP A 4 3.76 -1.96 -1.78
N LEU A 5 3.16 -2.36 -0.67
CA LEU A 5 1.75 -2.13 -0.38
C LEU A 5 1.64 -1.58 1.04
N VAL A 6 0.84 -0.52 1.19
CA VAL A 6 0.49 0.07 2.48
C VAL A 6 -1.02 -0.03 2.69
N LYS A 7 -1.43 -0.27 3.94
CA LYS A 7 -2.85 -0.42 4.31
C LYS A 7 -3.32 0.77 5.14
N GLU A 8 -4.51 1.26 4.84
CA GLU A 8 -5.19 2.28 5.65
C GLU A 8 -6.70 2.11 5.56
N GLU A 9 -7.40 2.49 6.64
CA GLU A 9 -8.85 2.52 6.65
C GLU A 9 -9.35 3.78 5.92
N PRO A 10 -10.29 3.66 4.96
CA PRO A 10 -10.78 4.80 4.18
C PRO A 10 -11.35 5.93 5.06
N ASP A 11 -12.00 5.55 6.16
CA ASP A 11 -12.64 6.47 7.11
C ASP A 11 -11.60 7.24 7.96
N HIS A 12 -10.36 6.74 8.07
CA HIS A 12 -9.28 7.40 8.79
C HIS A 12 -8.43 8.28 7.87
N TYR A 13 -7.87 7.70 6.80
CA TYR A 13 -7.09 8.44 5.81
C TYR A 13 -7.15 7.75 4.44
N GLY A 14 -8.31 7.81 3.79
CA GLY A 14 -8.51 7.26 2.45
C GLY A 14 -7.69 7.95 1.35
N TYR A 15 -7.55 7.31 0.19
CA TYR A 15 -6.75 7.85 -0.92
C TYR A 15 -7.29 9.19 -1.47
N ASP A 16 -8.60 9.48 -1.37
CA ASP A 16 -9.16 10.80 -1.70
C ASP A 16 -8.52 11.92 -0.87
N GLN A 17 -8.21 11.64 0.41
CA GLN A 17 -7.57 12.62 1.28
C GLN A 17 -6.11 12.84 0.87
N LEU A 18 -5.38 11.76 0.56
CA LEU A 18 -4.00 11.88 0.06
C LEU A 18 -3.94 12.67 -1.26
N GLU A 19 -4.92 12.52 -2.14
CA GLU A 19 -5.02 13.35 -3.36
C GLU A 19 -5.25 14.82 -3.05
N ARG A 20 -6.12 15.15 -2.09
CA ARG A 20 -6.38 16.52 -1.66
C ARG A 20 -5.17 17.16 -1.00
N ASP A 21 -4.46 16.42 -0.15
CA ASP A 21 -3.30 16.91 0.60
C ASP A 21 -2.04 16.99 -0.27
N GLY A 22 -1.98 16.19 -1.35
CA GLY A 22 -0.85 16.12 -2.27
C GLY A 22 0.39 15.39 -1.72
N LYS A 23 0.50 15.24 -0.40
CA LYS A 23 1.47 14.36 0.27
C LYS A 23 1.08 14.12 1.72
N THR A 24 1.63 13.07 2.32
CA THR A 24 1.54 12.81 3.75
C THR A 24 2.81 12.13 4.28
N VAL A 25 3.01 12.21 5.60
CA VAL A 25 3.99 11.38 6.31
C VAL A 25 3.33 10.04 6.63
N TRP A 26 3.82 8.94 6.05
CA TRP A 26 3.31 7.61 6.36
C TRP A 26 3.84 7.13 7.72
N ALA A 27 3.08 7.43 8.77
CA ALA A 27 3.42 7.17 10.17
C ALA A 27 2.53 6.08 10.82
N GLY A 28 2.64 5.90 12.14
CA GLY A 28 1.76 5.01 12.92
C GLY A 28 2.04 3.51 12.78
N VAL A 29 3.02 3.12 11.96
CA VAL A 29 3.40 1.72 11.76
C VAL A 29 4.16 1.18 12.97
N ARG A 30 3.53 0.30 13.77
CA ARG A 30 4.16 -0.24 15.00
C ARG A 30 4.61 -1.70 14.89
N ASN A 31 4.12 -2.45 13.91
CA ASN A 31 4.51 -3.84 13.74
C ASN A 31 6.00 -3.94 13.36
N PRO A 32 6.83 -4.75 14.05
CA PRO A 32 8.27 -4.81 13.80
C PRO A 32 8.66 -5.21 12.36
N LEU A 33 7.92 -6.14 11.75
CA LEU A 33 8.17 -6.55 10.37
C LEU A 33 7.74 -5.45 9.39
N ALA A 34 6.60 -4.79 9.65
CA ALA A 34 6.18 -3.65 8.84
C ALA A 34 7.18 -2.49 8.95
N GLN A 35 7.72 -2.21 10.14
CA GLN A 35 8.79 -1.23 10.34
C GLN A 35 10.07 -1.61 9.57
N LYS A 36 10.46 -2.89 9.59
CA LYS A 36 11.58 -3.38 8.75
C LYS A 36 11.34 -3.12 7.26
N HIS A 37 10.13 -3.36 6.77
CA HIS A 37 9.77 -3.09 5.38
C HIS A 37 9.73 -1.60 5.06
N LEU A 38 9.12 -0.79 5.94
CA LEU A 38 9.05 0.66 5.78
C LEU A 38 10.45 1.28 5.71
N ARG A 39 11.39 0.86 6.58
CA ARG A 39 12.80 1.30 6.54
C ARG A 39 13.53 0.99 5.23
N ALA A 40 13.05 0.02 4.46
CA ALA A 40 13.64 -0.36 3.18
C ALA A 40 13.09 0.45 1.99
N ILE A 41 12.05 1.27 2.21
CA ILE A 41 11.49 2.14 1.18
C ILE A 41 12.49 3.24 0.84
N ARG A 42 12.71 3.43 -0.47
CA ARG A 42 13.58 4.46 -1.02
C ARG A 42 12.81 5.45 -1.87
N THR A 43 13.40 6.62 -2.06
CA THR A 43 12.88 7.66 -2.94
C THR A 43 12.50 7.09 -4.31
N GLY A 44 11.29 7.39 -4.77
CA GLY A 44 10.77 6.93 -6.07
C GLY A 44 10.15 5.53 -6.07
N ASP A 45 10.30 4.75 -5.00
CA ASP A 45 9.58 3.48 -4.86
C ASP A 45 8.06 3.69 -4.91
N ARG A 46 7.36 2.69 -5.42
CA ARG A 46 5.91 2.77 -5.65
C ARG A 46 5.17 1.90 -4.65
N LEU A 47 4.04 2.40 -4.18
CA LEU A 47 3.26 1.75 -3.14
C LEU A 47 1.83 1.59 -3.63
N PHE A 48 1.31 0.37 -3.60
CA PHE A 48 -0.14 0.18 -3.67
C PHE A 48 -0.78 0.74 -2.40
N TYR A 49 -1.79 1.59 -2.61
CA TYR A 49 -2.66 2.06 -1.54
C TYR A 49 -3.81 1.07 -1.39
N TYR A 50 -3.80 0.32 -0.30
CA TYR A 50 -4.80 -0.68 0.01
C TYR A 50 -5.76 -0.17 1.07
N HIS A 51 -7.03 -0.05 0.71
CA HIS A 51 -8.10 0.16 1.67
C HIS A 51 -8.35 -1.14 2.45
N THR A 52 -8.36 -1.03 3.78
CA THR A 52 -8.68 -2.12 4.71
C THR A 52 -9.96 -1.82 5.52
N GLY A 53 -10.46 -2.81 6.26
CA GLY A 53 -11.69 -2.68 7.03
C GLY A 53 -12.92 -3.09 6.22
N LYS A 54 -13.86 -2.16 6.01
CA LYS A 54 -15.11 -2.42 5.25
C LYS A 54 -14.84 -2.55 3.76
N GLU A 55 -13.98 -1.70 3.22
CA GLU A 55 -13.43 -1.86 1.88
C GLU A 55 -12.11 -2.63 1.97
N LYS A 56 -11.95 -3.67 1.14
CA LYS A 56 -10.77 -4.54 1.15
C LYS A 56 -10.21 -4.64 -0.26
N ALA A 57 -9.57 -3.57 -0.74
CA ALA A 57 -9.10 -3.49 -2.12
C ALA A 57 -7.86 -2.62 -2.27
N VAL A 58 -7.05 -2.95 -3.28
CA VAL A 58 -6.07 -2.01 -3.81
C VAL A 58 -6.81 -1.01 -4.67
N VAL A 59 -6.72 0.28 -4.34
CA VAL A 59 -7.50 1.34 -5.00
C VAL A 59 -6.64 2.27 -5.85
N ALA A 60 -5.36 2.40 -5.51
CA ALA A 60 -4.47 3.37 -6.13
C ALA A 60 -2.99 3.01 -5.98
N VAL A 61 -2.14 3.83 -6.58
CA VAL A 61 -0.70 3.85 -6.43
C VAL A 61 -0.28 5.21 -5.87
N ALA A 62 0.55 5.16 -4.83
CA ALA A 62 1.32 6.27 -4.29
C ALA A 62 2.81 6.07 -4.60
N ARG A 63 3.61 7.12 -4.37
CA ARG A 63 5.07 7.11 -4.56
C ARG A 63 5.77 7.70 -3.35
N ALA A 64 6.88 7.07 -2.94
CA ALA A 64 7.76 7.61 -1.91
C ALA A 64 8.49 8.87 -2.42
N LEU A 65 8.39 9.96 -1.67
CA LEU A 65 9.06 11.23 -1.97
C LEU A 65 10.50 11.28 -1.47
N GLY A 66 10.86 10.38 -0.56
CA GLY A 66 12.16 10.31 0.07
C GLY A 66 12.46 8.89 0.56
N ASP A 67 13.66 8.69 1.07
CA ASP A 67 13.99 7.48 1.83
C ASP A 67 13.28 7.51 3.18
N ALA A 68 12.95 6.34 3.71
CA ALA A 68 12.42 6.26 5.07
C ALA A 68 13.42 6.82 6.10
N TYR A 69 12.91 7.57 7.08
CA TYR A 69 13.70 8.27 8.08
C TYR A 69 13.12 8.06 9.49
N PRO A 70 13.90 8.26 10.56
CA PRO A 70 13.39 8.14 11.93
C PRO A 70 12.18 9.05 12.16
N ASP A 71 11.15 8.51 12.82
CA ASP A 71 9.94 9.26 13.13
C ASP A 71 10.27 10.40 14.12
N PRO A 72 10.15 11.68 13.73
CA PRO A 72 10.48 12.81 14.61
C PRO A 72 9.53 12.92 15.81
N THR A 73 8.37 12.24 15.75
CA THR A 73 7.39 12.22 16.85
C THR A 73 7.59 11.04 17.80
N ASP A 74 8.40 10.05 17.43
CA ASP A 74 8.70 8.88 18.26
C ASP A 74 9.82 9.16 19.26
N ARG A 75 9.44 9.43 20.51
CA ARG A 75 10.38 9.62 21.62
C ARG A 75 11.26 8.41 21.91
N SER A 76 10.87 7.21 21.46
CA SER A 76 11.70 6.01 21.65
C SER A 76 12.83 5.87 20.64
N GLY A 77 12.79 6.62 19.52
CA GLY A 77 13.77 6.58 18.45
C GLY A 77 13.82 5.26 17.67
N ARG A 78 12.75 4.45 17.74
CA ARG A 78 12.68 3.11 17.13
C ARG A 78 11.85 3.08 15.86
N LEU A 79 10.90 4.00 15.71
CA LEU A 79 10.00 4.02 14.55
C LEU A 79 10.61 4.83 13.41
N HIS A 80 10.28 4.43 12.19
CA HIS A 80 10.57 5.18 10.98
C HIS A 80 9.26 5.51 10.28
N VAL A 81 9.32 6.57 9.48
CA VAL A 81 8.26 7.07 8.61
C VAL A 81 8.81 7.33 7.22
N VAL A 82 7.94 7.55 6.24
CA VAL A 82 8.33 7.94 4.89
C VAL A 82 7.29 8.89 4.32
N ASP A 83 7.73 9.95 3.64
CA ASP A 83 6.82 10.82 2.91
C ASP A 83 6.33 10.15 1.63
N ILE A 84 5.01 10.15 1.41
CA ILE A 84 4.39 9.63 0.20
C ILE A 84 3.50 10.68 -0.46
N ALA A 85 3.36 10.58 -1.78
CA ALA A 85 2.45 11.39 -2.59
C ALA A 85 1.53 10.50 -3.42
N PRO A 86 0.33 10.99 -3.78
CA PRO A 86 -0.52 10.32 -4.76
C PRO A 86 0.22 10.21 -6.10
N GLU A 87 0.07 9.09 -6.79
CA GLU A 87 0.60 8.91 -8.16
C GLU A 87 -0.53 8.71 -9.16
N LYS A 88 -1.40 7.72 -8.94
CA LYS A 88 -2.57 7.46 -9.80
C LYS A 88 -3.58 6.52 -9.16
N ARG A 89 -4.85 6.71 -9.45
CA ARG A 89 -5.90 5.72 -9.16
C ARG A 89 -5.77 4.49 -10.06
N LEU A 90 -6.19 3.34 -9.55
CA LEU A 90 -6.46 2.19 -10.40
C LEU A 90 -7.79 2.41 -11.12
N PRO A 91 -7.91 2.03 -12.41
CA PRO A 91 -9.15 2.20 -13.16
C PRO A 91 -10.32 1.43 -12.55
N ASN A 92 -10.05 0.27 -11.94
CA ASN A 92 -10.99 -0.46 -11.11
C ASN A 92 -10.24 -0.98 -9.86
N PRO A 93 -10.82 -0.86 -8.65
CA PRO A 93 -10.24 -1.46 -7.45
C PRO A 93 -10.06 -2.97 -7.58
N VAL A 94 -8.94 -3.48 -7.06
CA VAL A 94 -8.64 -4.92 -7.04
C VAL A 94 -8.87 -5.46 -5.65
N THR A 95 -9.97 -6.19 -5.46
CA THR A 95 -10.41 -6.67 -4.15
C THR A 95 -9.51 -7.77 -3.60
N LEU A 96 -9.43 -7.90 -2.27
CA LEU A 96 -8.75 -9.01 -1.60
C LEU A 96 -9.31 -10.36 -2.03
N ALA A 97 -10.62 -10.44 -2.29
CA ALA A 97 -11.25 -11.65 -2.78
C ALA A 97 -10.70 -12.05 -4.15
N ALA A 98 -10.60 -11.10 -5.09
CA ALA A 98 -10.00 -11.34 -6.40
C ALA A 98 -8.51 -11.72 -6.29
N ILE A 99 -7.75 -11.07 -5.41
CA ILE A 99 -6.34 -11.39 -5.15
C ILE A 99 -6.21 -12.82 -4.59
N LYS A 100 -7.06 -13.21 -3.64
CA LYS A 100 -7.03 -14.57 -3.04
C LYS A 100 -7.46 -15.67 -4.01
N ALA A 101 -8.34 -15.37 -4.96
CA ALA A 101 -8.80 -16.32 -5.98
C ALA A 101 -7.71 -16.61 -7.03
N ASP A 102 -6.73 -15.73 -7.17
CA ASP A 102 -5.67 -15.86 -8.17
C ASP A 102 -4.42 -16.54 -7.58
N ARG A 103 -4.06 -17.69 -8.16
CA ARG A 103 -2.94 -18.52 -7.71
C ARG A 103 -1.59 -17.81 -7.78
N ALA A 104 -1.45 -16.75 -8.58
CA ALA A 104 -0.25 -15.93 -8.63
C ALA A 104 0.09 -15.30 -7.26
N PHE A 105 -0.90 -15.11 -6.39
CA PHE A 105 -0.73 -14.50 -5.06
C PHE A 105 -0.69 -15.51 -3.92
N ALA A 106 -0.51 -16.80 -4.20
CA ALA A 106 -0.50 -17.85 -3.18
C ALA A 106 0.53 -17.61 -2.06
N SER A 107 1.66 -16.95 -2.39
CA SER A 107 2.71 -16.58 -1.43
C SER A 107 2.65 -15.12 -0.97
N CYS A 108 1.68 -14.33 -1.44
CA CYS A 108 1.60 -12.91 -1.18
C CYS A 108 1.34 -12.63 0.32
N PRO A 109 2.13 -11.75 0.97
CA PRO A 109 1.91 -11.38 2.37
C PRO A 109 0.50 -10.82 2.62
N LEU A 110 -0.12 -10.16 1.63
CA LEU A 110 -1.47 -9.61 1.76
C LEU A 110 -2.52 -10.68 2.07
N ALA A 111 -2.39 -11.87 1.46
CA ALA A 111 -3.30 -12.98 1.65
C ALA A 111 -3.02 -13.77 2.95
N ARG A 112 -1.74 -13.84 3.36
CA ARG A 112 -1.26 -14.70 4.46
C ARG A 112 -1.11 -13.99 5.80
N MET A 113 -0.87 -12.68 5.81
CA MET A 113 -0.52 -11.88 6.99
C MET A 113 -1.45 -10.67 7.12
N PRO A 114 -2.71 -10.85 7.56
CA PRO A 114 -3.72 -9.78 7.56
C PRO A 114 -3.32 -8.57 8.41
N ARG A 115 -2.58 -8.78 9.50
CA ARG A 115 -2.11 -7.74 10.42
C ARG A 115 -0.86 -7.00 9.96
N LEU A 116 -0.23 -7.40 8.85
CA LEU A 116 0.93 -6.70 8.30
C LEU A 116 0.43 -5.51 7.46
N SER A 117 0.81 -4.29 7.83
CA SER A 117 0.32 -3.05 7.22
C SER A 117 1.22 -2.48 6.13
N VAL A 118 2.51 -2.83 6.13
CA VAL A 118 3.47 -2.49 5.07
C VAL A 118 4.16 -3.76 4.64
N MET A 119 4.17 -4.05 3.34
CA MET A 119 4.71 -5.30 2.81
C MET A 119 5.33 -5.12 1.43
N PRO A 120 6.34 -5.94 1.08
CA PRO A 120 6.89 -5.96 -0.27
C PRO A 120 5.88 -6.56 -1.24
N VAL A 121 5.93 -6.08 -2.48
CA VAL A 121 5.18 -6.62 -3.62
C VAL A 121 6.20 -6.96 -4.69
N THR A 122 6.16 -8.19 -5.20
CA THR A 122 7.05 -8.60 -6.28
C THR A 122 6.63 -7.94 -7.61
N ALA A 123 7.56 -7.84 -8.57
CA ALA A 123 7.26 -7.29 -9.89
C ALA A 123 6.13 -8.05 -10.62
N ALA A 124 6.06 -9.37 -10.42
CA ALA A 124 5.00 -10.21 -10.97
C ALA A 124 3.64 -9.90 -10.35
N GLU A 125 3.56 -9.84 -9.01
CA GLU A 125 2.34 -9.46 -8.28
C GLU A 125 1.87 -8.05 -8.66
N TRP A 126 2.80 -7.11 -8.78
CA TRP A 126 2.49 -5.74 -9.19
C TRP A 126 1.88 -5.68 -10.58
N THR A 127 2.56 -6.30 -11.55
CA THR A 127 2.08 -6.37 -12.93
C THR A 127 0.70 -7.03 -12.98
N ARG A 128 0.49 -8.08 -12.17
CA ARG A 128 -0.78 -8.78 -12.10
C ARG A 128 -1.90 -7.91 -11.52
N ILE A 129 -1.69 -7.20 -10.42
CA ILE A 129 -2.68 -6.26 -9.84
C ILE A 129 -3.03 -5.16 -10.85
N ILE A 130 -2.03 -4.57 -11.52
CA ILE A 130 -2.29 -3.57 -12.56
C ILE A 130 -3.12 -4.17 -13.71
N GLY A 131 -2.81 -5.39 -14.15
CA GLY A 131 -3.57 -6.10 -15.17
C GLY A 131 -5.02 -6.34 -14.75
N MET A 132 -5.23 -6.87 -13.54
CA MET A 132 -6.56 -7.09 -12.97
C MET A 132 -7.38 -5.81 -12.90
N SER A 133 -6.77 -4.68 -12.52
CA SER A 133 -7.45 -3.39 -12.45
C SER A 133 -7.98 -2.92 -13.81
N ARG A 134 -7.28 -3.24 -14.90
CA ARG A 134 -7.67 -2.85 -16.26
C ARG A 134 -8.74 -3.77 -16.85
N SER A 135 -8.64 -5.06 -16.54
CA SER A 135 -9.55 -6.08 -17.09
C SER A 135 -10.91 -6.13 -16.38
N ASN A 136 -11.03 -5.58 -15.17
CA ASN A 136 -12.28 -5.56 -14.41
C ASN A 136 -13.28 -4.49 -14.92
N ARG A 137 -13.46 -4.41 -16.25
CA ARG A 137 -14.39 -3.49 -16.93
C ARG A 137 -15.87 -3.87 -16.79
N SER A 138 -16.21 -4.89 -16.01
CA SER A 138 -17.56 -5.42 -15.91
C SER A 138 -17.88 -5.87 -14.49
N GLY A 139 -18.47 -4.96 -13.72
CA GLY A 139 -19.03 -5.24 -12.40
C GLY A 139 -20.09 -4.19 -12.10
N ARG A 140 -21.10 -4.11 -12.97
CA ARG A 140 -22.35 -3.39 -12.71
C ARG A 140 -23.02 -4.15 -11.55
N TRP A 141 -23.04 -3.54 -10.36
CA TRP A 141 -23.89 -3.98 -9.24
C TRP A 141 -25.35 -3.70 -9.57
#